data_AF-A0A3A4WQ10-F1
#
_entry.id   AF-A0A3A4WQ10-F1
#
_cell.length_a   1.000
_cell.length_b   1.000
_cell.length_c   1.000
_cell.angle_alpha   90.00
_cell.angle_beta   90.00
_cell.angle_gamma   90.00
#
_symmetry.space_group_name_H-M   'P 1'
#
loop_
_entity.id
_entity.type
_entity.pdbx_description
1 polymer ?
#
loop_
_entity_poly.entity_id
_entity_poly.type
_entity_poly.pdbx_seq_one_letter_code
_entity_poly.pdbx_strand_id
1 'polypeptide(L)'
;MPHYMNPFDFVPLPLQGPWGIPGEVLQDRRLEGYLTYSLKTLTPVHITGKTTKSRSGNFFAVKSFYENYAKKVIPGSSIRGMIASFIEAVTGSDFGALTRGNEKNMPYGKCEGRHVGFLMASPDDPVEDRLKTIEYSYHGQRKRRCLFERNKTLPPGFGRRVIEDAARFLFGYVKEGDGENQGARGGRLMFEDLVIPDTAKFVPRNAWDLDGEAVMGSPNPRANTAWYFTPGEYRVRKTQEGHRVWEVLADKVRGRKFYFHHYPHTCHENYRAWGNWMPGLREYEVESLDANLEIQKGRIYFTDLPESLLLLLVFALDLSPDMGHKLGALKAFGFGSIRIETQDFLYRETTQPFAPLKSRSLEGTIPGELFDPTAFNFLKKILHFPAKKEESDYVFIYPPYNQQRNANNETRGFAVVERVEDSRIPHGNVDRSNCAQVSGSYGPAGHPEPGKSKKITLFFDSYQKSAVNFQKVMGGPDYTHLMT
;
A
#
# COMPACT_ATOMS: atom_id res chain seq x y z
N MET A 1 -17.07 14.75 -17.58
CA MET A 1 -17.31 13.64 -16.64
C MET A 1 -16.73 14.04 -15.29
N PRO A 2 -17.44 13.84 -14.17
CA PRO A 2 -16.85 14.10 -12.85
C PRO A 2 -15.59 13.25 -12.69
N HIS A 3 -14.52 13.87 -12.18
CA HIS A 3 -13.23 13.21 -12.00
C HIS A 3 -13.30 12.30 -10.78
N TYR A 4 -12.93 11.03 -10.96
CA TYR A 4 -12.91 10.05 -9.88
C TYR A 4 -11.48 9.85 -9.37
N MET A 5 -11.38 9.67 -8.07
CA MET A 5 -10.14 9.44 -7.34
C MET A 5 -9.67 7.99 -7.47
N ASN A 6 -8.38 7.78 -7.25
CA ASN A 6 -7.83 6.45 -6.97
C ASN A 6 -8.67 5.69 -5.94
N PRO A 7 -8.81 4.36 -6.08
CA PRO A 7 -9.59 3.53 -5.17
C PRO A 7 -8.93 3.28 -3.81
N PHE A 8 -7.95 4.09 -3.45
CA PHE A 8 -7.18 4.00 -2.23
C PHE A 8 -6.65 5.38 -1.84
N ASP A 9 -6.29 5.50 -0.57
CA ASP A 9 -5.52 6.61 -0.06
C ASP A 9 -4.47 6.11 0.94
N PHE A 10 -3.72 7.03 1.52
CA PHE A 10 -2.64 6.74 2.44
C PHE A 10 -2.94 7.25 3.86
N VAL A 11 -2.71 6.39 4.83
CA VAL A 11 -2.57 6.79 6.23
C VAL A 11 -1.15 7.30 6.41
N PRO A 12 -0.92 8.57 6.78
CA PRO A 12 0.41 9.15 6.89
C PRO A 12 1.24 8.42 7.95
N LEU A 13 2.57 8.48 7.81
CA LEU A 13 3.47 8.05 8.88
C LEU A 13 3.57 9.15 9.95
N PRO A 14 3.70 8.79 11.24
CA PRO A 14 4.02 9.77 12.27
C PRO A 14 5.38 10.41 11.99
N LEU A 15 5.48 11.73 12.22
CA LEU A 15 6.73 12.48 12.02
C LEU A 15 7.83 12.07 13.01
N GLN A 16 7.44 11.63 14.22
CA GLN A 16 8.33 11.25 15.30
C GLN A 16 8.17 9.75 15.62
N GLY A 17 8.41 8.89 14.64
CA GLY A 17 8.26 7.43 14.80
C GLY A 17 9.41 6.64 14.15
N PRO A 18 9.31 5.32 14.04
CA PRO A 18 8.19 4.49 14.49
C PRO A 18 8.06 4.44 16.02
N TRP A 19 6.89 4.06 16.54
CA TRP A 19 6.63 4.02 17.99
C TRP A 19 6.80 2.64 18.59
N GLY A 20 7.52 2.58 19.71
CA GLY A 20 7.71 1.36 20.49
C GLY A 20 6.50 1.06 21.37
N ILE A 21 6.44 -0.15 21.91
CA ILE A 21 5.40 -0.51 22.90
C ILE A 21 5.65 0.28 24.20
N PRO A 22 4.64 0.99 24.75
CA PRO A 22 4.76 1.68 26.03
C PRO A 22 5.19 0.75 27.17
N GLY A 23 6.00 1.27 28.09
CA GLY A 23 6.55 0.47 29.19
C GLY A 23 5.49 -0.13 30.13
N GLU A 24 4.35 0.55 30.28
CA GLU A 24 3.20 0.08 31.05
C GLU A 24 2.49 -1.12 30.39
N VAL A 25 2.35 -1.12 29.06
CA VAL A 25 1.81 -2.26 28.30
C VAL A 25 2.69 -3.50 28.51
N LEU A 26 4.01 -3.31 28.59
CA LEU A 26 4.93 -4.40 28.88
C LEU A 26 4.83 -4.91 30.32
N GLN A 27 4.11 -4.25 31.23
CA GLN A 27 3.90 -4.70 32.61
C GLN A 27 2.54 -5.38 32.81
N ASP A 28 1.66 -5.36 31.82
CA ASP A 28 0.36 -6.05 31.87
C ASP A 28 0.51 -7.53 32.20
N ARG A 29 -0.54 -8.10 32.83
CA ARG A 29 -0.65 -9.55 32.93
C ARG A 29 -0.55 -10.18 31.54
N ARG A 30 0.17 -11.31 31.47
CA ARG A 30 0.39 -12.06 30.24
C ARG A 30 -0.67 -13.12 30.07
N LEU A 31 -1.33 -13.12 28.93
CA LEU A 31 -2.43 -13.99 28.61
C LEU A 31 -2.07 -14.95 27.48
N GLU A 32 -2.63 -16.15 27.55
CA GLU A 32 -2.59 -17.12 26.46
C GLU A 32 -3.94 -17.83 26.33
N GLY A 33 -4.29 -18.20 25.10
CA GLY A 33 -5.61 -18.72 24.78
C GLY A 33 -5.97 -18.54 23.32
N TYR A 34 -7.26 -18.43 23.05
CA TYR A 34 -7.77 -18.10 21.73
C TYR A 34 -9.04 -17.26 21.81
N LEU A 35 -9.30 -16.52 20.74
CA LEU A 35 -10.59 -15.88 20.50
C LEU A 35 -11.25 -16.49 19.27
N THR A 36 -12.58 -16.48 19.26
CA THR A 36 -13.40 -16.82 18.10
C THR A 36 -13.97 -15.55 17.45
N TYR A 37 -14.22 -15.61 16.15
CA TYR A 37 -14.84 -14.52 15.41
C TYR A 37 -15.72 -15.03 14.27
N SER A 38 -16.67 -14.19 13.86
CA SER A 38 -17.38 -14.33 12.59
C SER A 38 -16.84 -13.35 11.56
N LEU A 39 -16.96 -13.70 10.28
CA LEU A 39 -16.63 -12.84 9.15
C LEU A 39 -17.85 -12.72 8.26
N LYS A 40 -18.35 -11.50 8.09
CA LYS A 40 -19.45 -11.17 7.18
C LYS A 40 -18.92 -10.51 5.91
N THR A 41 -19.29 -11.03 4.74
CA THR A 41 -19.00 -10.37 3.47
C THR A 41 -19.97 -9.22 3.25
N LEU A 42 -19.46 -8.00 3.04
CA LEU A 42 -20.27 -6.81 2.72
C LEU A 42 -20.33 -6.57 1.22
N THR A 43 -19.24 -6.89 0.52
CA THR A 43 -19.19 -6.99 -0.94
C THR A 43 -18.61 -8.35 -1.33
N PRO A 44 -18.77 -8.80 -2.59
CA PRO A 44 -18.16 -10.03 -3.06
C PRO A 44 -16.66 -10.10 -2.74
N VAL A 45 -16.21 -11.25 -2.25
CA VAL A 45 -14.82 -11.46 -1.83
C VAL A 45 -14.15 -12.43 -2.80
N HIS A 46 -12.96 -12.07 -3.29
CA HIS A 46 -12.13 -12.96 -4.08
C HIS A 46 -10.76 -13.11 -3.42
N ILE A 47 -10.40 -14.35 -3.07
CA ILE A 47 -9.04 -14.73 -2.73
C ILE A 47 -8.44 -15.43 -3.94
N THR A 48 -7.36 -14.88 -4.50
CA THR A 48 -6.78 -15.41 -5.74
C THR A 48 -6.25 -16.82 -5.53
N GLY A 49 -6.84 -17.79 -6.23
CA GLY A 49 -6.35 -19.15 -6.37
C GLY A 49 -5.64 -19.38 -7.70
N LYS A 50 -6.01 -20.45 -8.39
CA LYS A 50 -5.52 -20.76 -9.74
C LYS A 50 -5.98 -19.68 -10.72
N THR A 51 -5.11 -19.31 -11.65
CA THR A 51 -5.40 -18.31 -12.69
C THR A 51 -5.12 -18.87 -14.07
N THR A 52 -5.96 -18.50 -15.04
CA THR A 52 -5.76 -18.82 -16.46
C THR A 52 -5.59 -17.53 -17.25
N LYS A 53 -4.72 -17.56 -18.26
CA LYS A 53 -4.54 -16.44 -19.19
C LYS A 53 -5.43 -16.60 -20.41
N SER A 54 -5.80 -15.48 -21.02
CA SER A 54 -6.49 -15.44 -22.31
C SER A 54 -5.61 -16.03 -23.43
N ARG A 55 -6.25 -16.61 -24.45
CA ARG A 55 -5.56 -17.09 -25.67
C ARG A 55 -5.11 -15.95 -26.59
N SER A 56 -5.66 -14.76 -26.44
CA SER A 56 -5.49 -13.64 -27.38
C SER A 56 -4.77 -12.42 -26.77
N GLY A 57 -3.96 -12.61 -25.73
CA GLY A 57 -3.22 -11.51 -25.10
C GLY A 57 -2.63 -11.87 -23.74
N ASN A 58 -2.00 -10.90 -23.10
CA ASN A 58 -1.39 -11.01 -21.78
C ASN A 58 -2.33 -10.50 -20.68
N PHE A 59 -3.58 -11.01 -20.65
CA PHE A 59 -4.55 -10.71 -19.60
C PHE A 59 -5.23 -11.98 -19.09
N PHE A 60 -5.91 -11.90 -17.94
CA PHE A 60 -6.60 -13.03 -17.34
C PHE A 60 -7.83 -13.45 -18.14
N ALA A 61 -8.11 -14.75 -18.21
CA ALA A 61 -9.38 -15.27 -18.68
C ALA A 61 -10.30 -15.57 -17.48
N VAL A 62 -9.80 -16.37 -16.53
CA VAL A 62 -10.52 -16.75 -15.32
C VAL A 62 -9.58 -16.70 -14.11
N LYS A 63 -10.07 -16.16 -13.00
CA LYS A 63 -9.45 -16.33 -11.67
C LYS A 63 -10.36 -17.15 -10.76
N SER A 64 -9.92 -18.35 -10.42
CA SER A 64 -10.62 -19.20 -9.45
C SER A 64 -10.34 -18.73 -8.03
N PHE A 65 -11.31 -18.95 -7.14
CA PHE A 65 -11.16 -18.70 -5.72
C PHE A 65 -10.17 -19.71 -5.11
N TYR A 66 -9.37 -19.25 -4.15
CA TYR A 66 -8.33 -20.04 -3.50
C TYR A 66 -8.86 -21.33 -2.85
N GLU A 67 -8.13 -22.40 -3.08
CA GLU A 67 -8.42 -23.74 -2.55
C GLU A 67 -7.21 -24.28 -1.81
N ASN A 68 -7.46 -24.86 -0.64
CA ASN A 68 -6.48 -25.62 0.14
C ASN A 68 -7.07 -26.99 0.45
N TYR A 69 -6.35 -28.08 0.14
CA TYR A 69 -6.84 -29.46 0.28
C TYR A 69 -8.26 -29.68 -0.29
N ALA A 70 -8.51 -29.17 -1.51
CA ALA A 70 -9.81 -29.23 -2.20
C ALA A 70 -10.98 -28.53 -1.48
N LYS A 71 -10.72 -27.74 -0.43
CA LYS A 71 -11.70 -26.87 0.21
C LYS A 71 -11.44 -25.41 -0.16
N LYS A 72 -12.52 -24.66 -0.40
CA LYS A 72 -12.43 -23.20 -0.54
C LYS A 72 -12.15 -22.61 0.84
N VAL A 73 -11.08 -21.82 0.95
CA VAL A 73 -10.66 -21.24 2.23
C VAL A 73 -10.24 -19.78 2.05
N ILE A 74 -10.46 -18.98 3.09
CA ILE A 74 -9.74 -17.73 3.27
C ILE A 74 -8.50 -18.04 4.12
N PRO A 75 -7.27 -17.90 3.59
CA PRO A 75 -6.07 -18.21 4.33
C PRO A 75 -5.95 -17.37 5.60
N GLY A 76 -5.55 -17.98 6.72
CA GLY A 76 -5.29 -17.26 7.97
C GLY A 76 -4.20 -16.19 7.79
N SER A 77 -3.26 -16.43 6.88
CA SER A 77 -2.24 -15.45 6.47
C SER A 77 -2.81 -14.19 5.81
N SER A 78 -3.95 -14.30 5.10
CA SER A 78 -4.62 -13.14 4.47
C SER A 78 -5.28 -12.26 5.52
N ILE A 79 -5.92 -12.87 6.51
CA ILE A 79 -6.53 -12.17 7.65
C ILE A 79 -5.43 -11.56 8.52
N ARG A 80 -4.38 -12.33 8.83
CA ARG A 80 -3.18 -11.85 9.54
C ARG A 80 -2.59 -10.62 8.87
N GLY A 81 -2.35 -10.65 7.56
CA GLY A 81 -1.77 -9.52 6.84
C GLY A 81 -2.67 -8.28 6.81
N MET A 82 -3.98 -8.47 6.73
CA MET A 82 -4.97 -7.40 6.78
C MET A 82 -4.97 -6.71 8.16
N ILE A 83 -5.06 -7.49 9.23
CA ILE A 83 -5.05 -6.97 10.61
C ILE A 83 -3.69 -6.37 10.97
N ALA A 84 -2.58 -6.99 10.52
CA ALA A 84 -1.24 -6.43 10.70
C ALA A 84 -1.11 -5.05 10.05
N SER A 85 -1.62 -4.88 8.82
CA SER A 85 -1.58 -3.59 8.13
C SER A 85 -2.34 -2.51 8.91
N PHE A 86 -3.52 -2.85 9.44
CA PHE A 86 -4.32 -1.94 10.27
C PHE A 86 -3.59 -1.56 11.56
N ILE A 87 -3.08 -2.56 12.29
CA ILE A 87 -2.32 -2.34 13.52
C ILE A 87 -1.08 -1.49 13.26
N GLU A 88 -0.29 -1.81 12.23
CA GLU A 88 0.89 -1.03 11.86
C GLU A 88 0.57 0.46 11.65
N ALA A 89 -0.60 0.74 11.05
CA ALA A 89 -1.06 2.10 10.81
C ALA A 89 -1.50 2.78 12.10
N VAL A 90 -2.38 2.15 12.87
CA VAL A 90 -3.01 2.77 14.04
C VAL A 90 -2.04 2.92 15.21
N THR A 91 -0.95 2.16 15.28
CA THR A 91 0.04 2.25 16.36
C THR A 91 1.33 2.95 15.96
N GLY A 92 1.40 3.54 14.76
CA GLY A 92 2.62 4.22 14.30
C GLY A 92 3.85 3.30 14.23
N SER A 93 3.65 1.99 14.08
CA SER A 93 4.73 0.98 14.07
C SER A 93 5.69 1.18 12.89
N ASP A 94 6.78 0.41 12.80
CA ASP A 94 7.63 0.42 11.61
C ASP A 94 6.92 -0.27 10.43
N PHE A 95 7.53 -0.25 9.25
CA PHE A 95 7.07 -1.04 8.12
C PHE A 95 7.39 -2.52 8.32
N GLY A 96 6.39 -3.40 8.19
CA GLY A 96 6.60 -4.84 8.26
C GLY A 96 7.48 -5.41 7.14
N ALA A 97 7.00 -5.32 5.89
CA ALA A 97 7.61 -5.97 4.71
C ALA A 97 7.96 -5.00 3.58
N LEU A 98 8.30 -3.75 3.89
CA LEU A 98 8.72 -2.79 2.86
C LEU A 98 10.10 -3.17 2.31
N THR A 99 10.16 -3.61 1.04
CA THR A 99 11.43 -3.72 0.31
C THR A 99 11.95 -2.31 0.04
N ARG A 100 13.06 -1.92 0.68
CA ARG A 100 13.69 -0.59 0.49
C ARG A 100 14.27 -0.36 -0.91
N GLY A 101 14.11 -1.31 -1.85
CA GLY A 101 14.39 -1.10 -3.27
C GLY A 101 15.61 -1.82 -3.84
N ASN A 102 16.11 -2.90 -3.22
CA ASN A 102 17.22 -3.69 -3.78
C ASN A 102 16.78 -4.74 -4.82
N GLU A 103 15.64 -4.53 -5.47
CA GLU A 103 15.06 -5.54 -6.37
C GLU A 103 15.84 -5.61 -7.69
N LYS A 104 16.65 -6.68 -7.80
CA LYS A 104 17.30 -7.28 -9.00
C LYS A 104 18.78 -6.99 -9.27
N ASN A 105 19.59 -6.46 -8.34
CA ASN A 105 21.02 -6.23 -8.63
C ASN A 105 21.26 -5.41 -9.93
N MET A 106 20.27 -4.67 -10.45
CA MET A 106 20.41 -3.95 -11.70
C MET A 106 21.06 -2.59 -11.42
N PRO A 107 22.24 -2.31 -12.01
CA PRO A 107 22.89 -1.02 -11.86
C PRO A 107 21.98 0.12 -12.28
N TYR A 108 21.90 1.14 -11.43
CA TYR A 108 21.36 2.45 -11.78
C TYR A 108 21.94 2.91 -13.12
N GLY A 109 21.07 3.25 -14.08
CA GLY A 109 21.45 3.63 -15.45
C GLY A 109 21.56 2.48 -16.47
N LYS A 110 21.23 1.23 -16.10
CA LYS A 110 21.02 0.11 -17.05
C LYS A 110 19.53 -0.24 -17.24
N CYS A 111 18.63 0.70 -17.00
CA CYS A 111 17.20 0.49 -17.25
C CYS A 111 16.85 0.93 -18.67
N GLU A 112 16.40 -0.03 -19.49
CA GLU A 112 15.70 0.24 -20.75
C GLU A 112 14.34 0.94 -20.51
N GLY A 113 13.82 0.84 -19.28
CA GLY A 113 12.49 1.33 -18.88
C GLY A 113 12.38 2.82 -18.51
N ARG A 114 11.12 3.26 -18.34
CA ARG A 114 10.73 4.66 -18.04
C ARG A 114 11.10 5.13 -16.61
N HIS A 115 11.26 4.21 -15.65
CA HIS A 115 11.58 4.53 -14.25
C HIS A 115 12.95 4.01 -13.84
N VAL A 116 13.67 4.77 -13.01
CA VAL A 116 14.89 4.31 -12.36
C VAL A 116 14.54 3.92 -10.92
N GLY A 117 14.85 2.69 -10.52
CA GLY A 117 14.69 2.28 -9.13
C GLY A 117 15.65 3.07 -8.22
N PHE A 118 15.16 3.53 -7.08
CA PHE A 118 15.96 4.17 -6.04
C PHE A 118 15.87 3.37 -4.74
N LEU A 119 16.91 3.47 -3.92
CA LEU A 119 16.93 2.93 -2.57
C LEU A 119 16.23 3.92 -1.66
N MET A 120 15.12 3.51 -1.05
CA MET A 120 14.44 4.27 0.00
C MET A 120 15.31 4.32 1.24
N ALA A 121 15.59 5.53 1.70
CA ALA A 121 16.37 5.78 2.90
C ALA A 121 15.69 6.75 3.84
N SER A 122 16.04 6.61 5.11
CA SER A 122 15.82 7.60 6.15
C SER A 122 17.06 8.52 6.27
N PRO A 123 16.93 9.79 6.70
CA PRO A 123 18.06 10.69 6.95
C PRO A 123 19.13 10.12 7.89
N ASP A 124 18.72 9.29 8.84
CA ASP A 124 19.57 8.66 9.87
C ASP A 124 20.07 7.26 9.50
N ASP A 125 19.75 6.71 8.31
CA ASP A 125 20.38 5.45 7.95
C ASP A 125 21.90 5.66 7.83
N PRO A 126 22.71 4.71 8.35
CA PRO A 126 24.13 4.73 8.11
C PRO A 126 24.38 4.84 6.60
N VAL A 127 25.36 5.65 6.21
CA VAL A 127 25.88 5.61 4.84
C VAL A 127 26.57 4.26 4.71
N GLU A 128 25.84 3.22 4.29
CA GLU A 128 26.46 1.92 4.09
C GLU A 128 27.53 2.03 2.99
N ASP A 129 28.74 1.56 3.28
CA ASP A 129 29.80 1.27 2.30
C ASP A 129 29.36 0.28 1.21
N ARG A 130 28.17 -0.32 1.35
CA ARG A 130 27.57 -1.31 0.43
C ARG A 130 26.99 -0.71 -0.85
N LEU A 131 27.07 0.59 -1.07
CA LEU A 131 26.87 1.12 -2.43
C LEU A 131 28.04 0.66 -3.30
N LYS A 132 27.95 -0.58 -3.84
CA LYS A 132 28.85 -1.08 -4.88
C LYS A 132 29.04 0.05 -5.88
N THR A 133 30.22 0.62 -5.94
CA THR A 133 30.49 1.65 -6.93
C THR A 133 30.78 0.94 -8.24
N ILE A 134 30.10 1.33 -9.31
CA ILE A 134 30.48 0.88 -10.64
C ILE A 134 31.39 1.94 -11.24
N GLU A 135 32.56 1.48 -11.69
CA GLU A 135 33.44 2.28 -12.52
C GLU A 135 32.89 2.33 -13.94
N TYR A 136 32.90 3.52 -14.53
CA TYR A 136 32.57 3.71 -15.95
C TYR A 136 33.55 4.71 -16.56
N SER A 137 33.82 4.56 -17.86
CA SER A 137 34.67 5.49 -18.60
C SER A 137 33.82 6.60 -19.22
N TYR A 138 34.22 7.85 -19.02
CA TYR A 138 33.59 9.04 -19.62
C TYR A 138 34.67 9.97 -20.16
N HIS A 139 34.69 10.20 -21.47
CA HIS A 139 35.75 10.96 -22.16
C HIS A 139 37.18 10.54 -21.77
N GLY A 140 37.43 9.22 -21.68
CA GLY A 140 38.75 8.69 -21.33
C GLY A 140 39.10 8.76 -19.84
N GLN A 141 38.22 9.30 -18.99
CA GLN A 141 38.40 9.33 -17.53
C GLN A 141 37.60 8.23 -16.84
N ARG A 142 38.22 7.50 -15.91
CA ARG A 142 37.52 6.54 -15.03
C ARG A 142 36.76 7.32 -13.95
N LYS A 143 35.43 7.23 -13.97
CA LYS A 143 34.53 7.80 -12.94
C LYS A 143 33.86 6.68 -12.14
N ARG A 144 33.47 6.97 -10.90
CA ARG A 144 32.74 6.06 -10.00
C ARG A 144 31.33 6.61 -9.76
N ARG A 145 30.31 5.74 -9.83
CA ARG A 145 28.94 6.06 -9.36
C ARG A 145 28.39 4.95 -8.49
N CYS A 146 27.53 5.30 -7.55
CA CYS A 146 26.82 4.32 -6.72
C CYS A 146 25.90 3.45 -7.59
N LEU A 147 25.81 2.15 -7.30
CA LEU A 147 24.91 1.21 -8.01
C LEU A 147 23.43 1.57 -7.87
N PHE A 148 23.05 2.28 -6.80
CA PHE A 148 21.69 2.72 -6.51
C PHE A 148 21.69 4.18 -6.08
N GLU A 149 20.66 4.94 -6.45
CA GLU A 149 20.42 6.29 -5.92
C GLU A 149 19.72 6.17 -4.57
N ARG A 150 20.36 6.65 -3.50
CA ARG A 150 19.78 6.72 -2.16
C ARG A 150 18.88 7.96 -2.08
N ASN A 151 17.59 7.78 -1.83
CA ASN A 151 16.63 8.87 -1.71
C ASN A 151 16.02 8.92 -0.31
N LYS A 152 16.15 10.06 0.37
CA LYS A 152 15.76 10.29 1.77
C LYS A 152 14.24 10.49 1.90
N THR A 153 13.48 9.48 1.48
CA THR A 153 12.01 9.51 1.37
C THR A 153 11.28 9.08 2.64
N LEU A 154 12.00 8.45 3.58
CA LEU A 154 11.43 7.99 4.84
C LEU A 154 11.67 9.02 5.96
N PRO A 155 10.73 9.18 6.92
CA PRO A 155 11.02 9.89 8.16
C PRO A 155 12.14 9.19 8.96
N PRO A 156 12.84 9.92 9.86
CA PRO A 156 13.84 9.34 10.77
C PRO A 156 13.36 8.04 11.42
N GLY A 157 14.24 7.05 11.59
CA GLY A 157 13.93 5.79 12.30
C GLY A 157 13.12 4.75 11.51
N PHE A 158 12.36 5.13 10.49
CA PHE A 158 11.55 4.20 9.69
C PHE A 158 12.38 3.32 8.74
N GLY A 159 11.92 2.09 8.54
CA GLY A 159 12.56 1.10 7.67
C GLY A 159 13.84 0.50 8.27
N ARG A 160 14.11 0.73 9.56
CA ARG A 160 15.32 0.27 10.24
C ARG A 160 15.09 -0.97 11.09
N ARG A 161 13.84 -1.29 11.48
CA ARG A 161 13.49 -2.46 12.30
C ARG A 161 14.26 -2.52 13.63
N VAL A 162 14.53 -1.35 14.22
CA VAL A 162 15.37 -1.20 15.44
C VAL A 162 14.58 -1.13 16.73
N ILE A 163 13.28 -0.87 16.67
CA ILE A 163 12.40 -0.81 17.84
C ILE A 163 11.54 -2.07 17.95
N GLU A 164 11.10 -2.37 19.17
CA GLU A 164 10.05 -3.35 19.41
C GLU A 164 8.70 -2.62 19.40
N ASP A 165 8.06 -2.58 18.24
CA ASP A 165 6.73 -2.00 18.05
C ASP A 165 5.61 -3.04 18.19
N ALA A 166 4.37 -2.57 18.34
CA ALA A 166 3.20 -3.41 18.55
C ALA A 166 3.00 -4.45 17.43
N ALA A 167 3.13 -4.06 16.16
CA ALA A 167 2.97 -4.97 15.03
C ALA A 167 4.05 -6.07 15.04
N ARG A 168 5.32 -5.72 15.27
CA ARG A 168 6.42 -6.68 15.35
C ARG A 168 6.24 -7.68 16.49
N PHE A 169 5.77 -7.21 17.64
CA PHE A 169 5.51 -8.08 18.79
C PHE A 169 4.37 -9.07 18.48
N LEU A 170 3.27 -8.59 17.92
CA LEU A 170 2.09 -9.40 17.61
C LEU A 170 2.35 -10.41 16.49
N PHE A 171 2.97 -9.97 15.40
CA PHE A 171 3.06 -10.74 14.15
C PHE A 171 4.42 -11.39 13.93
N GLY A 172 5.44 -10.99 14.70
CA GLY A 172 6.81 -11.46 14.56
C GLY A 172 7.55 -10.80 13.41
N TYR A 173 8.85 -11.07 13.32
CA TYR A 173 9.72 -10.54 12.28
C TYR A 173 10.93 -11.43 12.02
N VAL A 174 11.52 -11.25 10.84
CA VAL A 174 12.83 -11.79 10.46
C VAL A 174 13.78 -10.61 10.26
N LYS A 175 14.95 -10.61 10.89
CA LYS A 175 16.01 -9.62 10.59
C LYS A 175 16.60 -9.94 9.22
N GLU A 176 16.79 -8.94 8.37
CA GLU A 176 17.45 -9.11 7.07
C GLU A 176 18.98 -9.05 7.23
N GLY A 177 19.70 -10.05 6.72
CA GLY A 177 21.16 -10.10 6.64
C GLY A 177 21.67 -11.28 5.78
N ASP A 178 22.95 -11.30 5.41
CA ASP A 178 23.60 -12.42 4.73
C ASP A 178 24.46 -13.16 5.77
N GLY A 179 23.94 -14.20 6.43
CA GLY A 179 24.68 -15.00 7.41
C GLY A 179 23.81 -15.95 8.24
N GLU A 180 24.37 -17.08 8.67
CA GLU A 180 23.69 -18.20 9.35
C GLU A 180 23.17 -17.89 10.78
N ASN A 181 23.46 -16.72 11.34
CA ASN A 181 23.03 -16.29 12.68
C ASN A 181 22.09 -15.06 12.62
N GLN A 182 20.98 -15.15 11.89
CA GLN A 182 19.96 -14.11 11.87
C GLN A 182 18.94 -14.31 12.99
N GLY A 183 18.89 -13.36 13.93
CA GLY A 183 17.86 -13.35 14.97
C GLY A 183 16.47 -13.11 14.35
N ALA A 184 15.57 -14.08 14.48
CA ALA A 184 14.16 -13.95 14.18
C ALA A 184 13.34 -14.03 15.47
N ARG A 185 12.17 -13.39 15.50
CA ARG A 185 11.22 -13.51 16.60
C ARG A 185 9.88 -13.99 16.05
N GLY A 186 9.39 -15.11 16.59
CA GLY A 186 8.04 -15.59 16.30
C GLY A 186 6.99 -14.63 16.84
N GLY A 187 5.92 -14.42 16.07
CA GLY A 187 4.77 -13.63 16.52
C GLY A 187 4.05 -14.29 17.69
N ARG A 188 3.23 -13.51 18.39
CA ARG A 188 2.35 -14.00 19.45
C ARG A 188 1.01 -14.51 18.96
N LEU A 189 0.68 -14.30 17.68
CA LEU A 189 -0.61 -14.66 17.09
C LEU A 189 -0.50 -15.77 16.04
N MET A 190 -1.42 -16.72 16.09
CA MET A 190 -1.65 -17.72 15.04
C MET A 190 -3.08 -17.61 14.52
N PHE A 191 -3.23 -17.45 13.21
CA PHE A 191 -4.51 -17.32 12.52
C PHE A 191 -4.83 -18.64 11.82
N GLU A 192 -5.95 -19.27 12.16
CA GLU A 192 -6.44 -20.43 11.41
C GLU A 192 -6.95 -20.03 10.02
N ASP A 193 -6.86 -20.96 9.06
CA ASP A 193 -7.57 -20.84 7.79
C ASP A 193 -9.07 -20.87 8.05
N LEU A 194 -9.79 -19.90 7.49
CA LEU A 194 -11.23 -19.84 7.59
C LEU A 194 -11.85 -20.65 6.45
N VAL A 195 -12.36 -21.83 6.80
CA VAL A 195 -12.99 -22.75 5.84
C VAL A 195 -14.36 -22.22 5.43
N ILE A 196 -14.59 -22.11 4.14
CA ILE A 196 -15.88 -21.67 3.60
C ILE A 196 -16.89 -22.84 3.69
N PRO A 197 -18.12 -22.63 4.19
CA PRO A 197 -19.14 -23.67 4.21
C PRO A 197 -19.48 -24.18 2.81
N ASP A 198 -19.71 -25.48 2.66
CA ASP A 198 -20.07 -26.09 1.36
C ASP A 198 -21.40 -25.55 0.79
N THR A 199 -22.24 -24.96 1.65
CA THR A 199 -23.49 -24.29 1.26
C THR A 199 -23.28 -22.89 0.67
N ALA A 200 -22.07 -22.32 0.77
CA ALA A 200 -21.76 -21.00 0.25
C ALA A 200 -21.79 -21.00 -1.28
N LYS A 201 -22.39 -19.96 -1.85
CA LYS A 201 -22.44 -19.79 -3.30
C LYS A 201 -21.21 -19.03 -3.79
N PHE A 202 -20.52 -19.61 -4.76
CA PHE A 202 -19.51 -18.94 -5.55
C PHE A 202 -20.13 -18.46 -6.86
N VAL A 203 -20.04 -17.15 -7.10
CA VAL A 203 -20.67 -16.49 -8.23
C VAL A 203 -19.58 -15.98 -9.17
N PRO A 204 -19.58 -16.38 -10.45
CA PRO A 204 -18.78 -15.74 -11.48
C PRO A 204 -19.16 -14.27 -11.61
N ARG A 205 -18.17 -13.39 -11.50
CA ARG A 205 -18.33 -11.93 -11.65
C ARG A 205 -17.29 -11.39 -12.60
N ASN A 206 -17.46 -10.15 -13.04
CA ASN A 206 -16.54 -9.51 -13.97
C ASN A 206 -15.60 -8.55 -13.25
N ALA A 207 -14.33 -8.61 -13.63
CA ALA A 207 -13.28 -7.72 -13.20
C ALA A 207 -12.51 -7.17 -14.41
N TRP A 208 -11.64 -6.19 -14.18
CA TRP A 208 -10.90 -5.51 -15.24
C TRP A 208 -9.39 -5.63 -15.04
N ASP A 209 -8.65 -5.77 -16.14
CA ASP A 209 -7.19 -5.66 -16.14
C ASP A 209 -6.70 -5.00 -17.44
N LEU A 210 -5.42 -4.67 -17.47
CA LEU A 210 -4.75 -4.25 -18.70
C LEU A 210 -4.15 -5.44 -19.43
N ASP A 211 -4.14 -5.38 -20.75
CA ASP A 211 -3.39 -6.32 -21.59
C ASP A 211 -1.87 -6.06 -21.43
N GLY A 212 -1.25 -6.77 -20.47
CA GLY A 212 0.14 -6.55 -20.08
C GLY A 212 0.60 -7.40 -18.90
N GLU A 213 1.91 -7.37 -18.61
CA GLU A 213 2.50 -8.18 -17.53
C GLU A 213 2.18 -7.65 -16.12
N ALA A 214 1.75 -6.39 -16.02
CA ALA A 214 1.39 -5.77 -14.75
C ALA A 214 -0.10 -5.94 -14.46
N VAL A 215 -0.41 -6.47 -13.27
CA VAL A 215 -1.80 -6.62 -12.81
C VAL A 215 -2.29 -5.31 -12.22
N MET A 216 -3.38 -4.79 -12.77
CA MET A 216 -4.07 -3.59 -12.29
C MET A 216 -4.51 -3.76 -10.83
N GLY A 217 -4.12 -2.81 -9.97
CA GLY A 217 -4.42 -2.88 -8.54
C GLY A 217 -3.66 -3.94 -7.75
N SER A 218 -2.59 -4.52 -8.31
CA SER A 218 -1.73 -5.44 -7.55
C SER A 218 -1.11 -4.76 -6.31
N PRO A 219 -1.05 -5.48 -5.17
CA PRO A 219 -0.59 -4.93 -3.89
C PRO A 219 0.94 -4.98 -3.80
N ASN A 220 1.64 -4.40 -4.77
CA ASN A 220 3.09 -4.39 -4.75
C ASN A 220 3.61 -2.95 -4.51
N PRO A 221 3.77 -2.52 -3.24
CA PRO A 221 4.45 -1.26 -2.89
C PRO A 221 5.94 -1.38 -3.24
N ARG A 222 6.26 -1.39 -4.54
CA ARG A 222 7.64 -1.42 -4.97
C ARG A 222 8.21 -0.02 -4.83
N ALA A 223 9.44 0.10 -4.34
CA ALA A 223 10.14 1.38 -4.18
C ALA A 223 10.20 2.24 -5.46
N ASN A 224 9.96 1.65 -6.63
CA ASN A 224 9.88 2.32 -7.93
C ASN A 224 8.45 2.72 -8.37
N THR A 225 7.45 2.57 -7.50
CA THR A 225 6.04 2.84 -7.82
C THR A 225 5.68 4.24 -7.34
N ALA A 226 5.65 5.21 -8.26
CA ALA A 226 5.42 6.64 -7.97
C ALA A 226 4.17 6.93 -7.10
N TRP A 227 3.17 6.04 -7.13
CA TRP A 227 1.96 6.13 -6.33
C TRP A 227 2.19 6.22 -4.81
N TYR A 228 3.31 5.68 -4.31
CA TYR A 228 3.63 5.68 -2.89
C TYR A 228 4.35 6.94 -2.41
N PHE A 229 4.64 7.87 -3.32
CA PHE A 229 5.46 9.04 -3.01
C PHE A 229 4.77 10.35 -3.36
N THR A 230 5.04 11.37 -2.56
CA THR A 230 4.85 12.74 -2.98
C THR A 230 5.90 13.08 -4.04
N PRO A 231 5.53 13.92 -5.00
CA PRO A 231 6.51 14.46 -5.91
C PRO A 231 7.56 15.34 -5.26
N GLY A 232 8.80 15.14 -5.64
CA GLY A 232 9.90 16.04 -5.36
C GLY A 232 10.39 16.77 -6.58
N GLU A 233 11.71 16.93 -6.65
CA GLU A 233 12.40 17.58 -7.75
C GLU A 233 12.19 16.82 -9.07
N TYR A 234 12.33 17.54 -10.18
CA TYR A 234 12.32 16.95 -11.51
C TYR A 234 13.67 17.16 -12.18
N ARG A 235 14.06 16.22 -13.06
CA ARG A 235 15.29 16.31 -13.86
C ARG A 235 15.10 15.70 -15.24
N VAL A 236 16.04 15.97 -16.14
CA VAL A 236 16.13 15.30 -17.44
C VAL A 236 17.23 14.23 -17.37
N ARG A 237 16.91 12.99 -17.75
CA ARG A 237 17.91 11.92 -17.94
C ARG A 237 17.93 11.44 -19.39
N LYS A 238 18.99 10.73 -19.78
CA LYS A 238 19.05 9.99 -21.05
C LYS A 238 18.78 8.51 -20.82
N THR A 239 17.98 7.88 -21.69
CA THR A 239 17.77 6.44 -21.74
C THR A 239 18.95 5.73 -22.42
N GLN A 240 19.01 4.40 -22.35
CA GLN A 240 20.03 3.61 -23.06
C GLN A 240 19.95 3.79 -24.58
N GLU A 241 18.74 4.05 -25.10
CA GLU A 241 18.46 4.36 -26.50
C GLU A 241 18.76 5.83 -26.87
N GLY A 242 19.32 6.62 -25.94
CA GLY A 242 19.71 8.01 -26.18
C GLY A 242 18.58 9.04 -26.07
N HIS A 243 17.36 8.62 -25.73
CA HIS A 243 16.22 9.53 -25.58
C HIS A 243 16.33 10.37 -24.31
N ARG A 244 16.06 11.68 -24.42
CA ARG A 244 15.94 12.58 -23.26
C ARG A 244 14.55 12.46 -22.68
N VAL A 245 14.47 12.20 -21.39
CA VAL A 245 13.24 11.91 -20.66
C VAL A 245 13.18 12.73 -19.38
N TRP A 246 12.02 13.35 -19.10
CA TRP A 246 11.75 13.94 -17.80
C TRP A 246 11.56 12.83 -16.76
N GLU A 247 12.18 13.01 -15.60
CA GLU A 247 12.09 12.14 -14.44
C GLU A 247 11.70 12.98 -13.23
N VAL A 248 10.61 12.59 -12.56
CA VAL A 248 10.25 13.15 -11.26
C VAL A 248 10.81 12.25 -10.17
N LEU A 249 11.54 12.86 -9.24
CA LEU A 249 12.09 12.20 -8.08
C LEU A 249 11.03 12.13 -6.98
N ALA A 250 11.01 11.03 -6.24
CA ALA A 250 10.21 10.92 -5.04
C ALA A 250 10.73 11.89 -3.96
N ASP A 251 9.83 12.59 -3.27
CA ASP A 251 10.17 13.44 -2.11
C ASP A 251 9.97 12.66 -0.80
N LYS A 252 8.72 12.34 -0.46
CA LYS A 252 8.37 11.63 0.77
C LYS A 252 7.44 10.47 0.50
N VAL A 253 7.53 9.43 1.30
CA VAL A 253 6.50 8.37 1.29
C VAL A 253 5.16 8.97 1.75
N ARG A 254 4.07 8.63 1.04
CA ARG A 254 2.71 9.10 1.38
C ARG A 254 2.18 8.44 2.65
N GLY A 255 2.65 7.22 2.94
CA GLY A 255 2.29 6.45 4.12
C GLY A 255 1.83 5.03 3.78
N ARG A 256 0.91 4.50 4.57
CA ARG A 256 0.35 3.15 4.42
C ARG A 256 -0.89 3.17 3.56
N LYS A 257 -0.88 2.39 2.49
CA LYS A 257 -1.98 2.36 1.50
C LYS A 257 -3.17 1.54 2.01
N PHE A 258 -4.35 2.15 2.04
CA PHE A 258 -5.63 1.49 2.32
C PHE A 258 -6.63 1.76 1.20
N TYR A 259 -7.46 0.77 0.89
CA TYR A 259 -8.47 0.89 -0.17
C TYR A 259 -9.80 1.37 0.40
N PHE A 260 -10.48 2.26 -0.32
CA PHE A 260 -11.82 2.70 0.04
C PHE A 260 -12.85 1.59 -0.13
N HIS A 261 -13.96 1.68 0.60
CA HIS A 261 -15.14 0.88 0.34
C HIS A 261 -16.06 1.54 -0.67
N HIS A 262 -16.56 0.71 -1.58
CA HIS A 262 -17.40 1.07 -2.72
C HIS A 262 -17.97 -0.21 -3.32
N TYR A 263 -19.05 -0.09 -4.12
CA TYR A 263 -19.79 -1.23 -4.63
C TYR A 263 -19.26 -1.69 -6.00
N PRO A 264 -19.01 -3.01 -6.19
CA PRO A 264 -18.44 -3.50 -7.44
C PRO A 264 -19.22 -3.21 -8.70
N HIS A 265 -20.56 -3.21 -8.65
CA HIS A 265 -21.37 -2.96 -9.84
C HIS A 265 -21.18 -1.51 -10.34
N THR A 266 -21.19 -0.53 -9.43
CA THR A 266 -20.94 0.88 -9.74
C THR A 266 -19.55 1.09 -10.31
N CYS A 267 -18.53 0.42 -9.74
CA CYS A 267 -17.18 0.44 -10.30
C CYS A 267 -17.15 -0.16 -11.71
N HIS A 268 -17.77 -1.33 -11.89
CA HIS A 268 -17.77 -2.07 -13.14
C HIS A 268 -18.39 -1.26 -14.28
N GLU A 269 -19.55 -0.64 -14.06
CA GLU A 269 -20.21 0.23 -15.05
C GLU A 269 -19.32 1.40 -15.49
N ASN A 270 -18.62 2.03 -14.54
CA ASN A 270 -17.71 3.11 -14.86
C ASN A 270 -16.48 2.65 -15.67
N TYR A 271 -15.84 1.54 -15.30
CA TYR A 271 -14.74 0.97 -16.08
C TYR A 271 -15.19 0.51 -17.48
N ARG A 272 -16.42 -0.01 -17.61
CA ARG A 272 -17.00 -0.39 -18.91
C ARG A 272 -17.13 0.80 -19.85
N ALA A 273 -17.59 1.94 -19.33
CA ALA A 273 -17.68 3.18 -20.08
C ALA A 273 -16.31 3.68 -20.59
N TRP A 274 -15.21 3.20 -20.01
CA TRP A 274 -13.85 3.58 -20.39
C TRP A 274 -13.22 2.72 -21.48
N GLY A 275 -13.87 1.65 -21.94
CA GLY A 275 -13.31 0.83 -23.03
C GLY A 275 -12.86 1.66 -24.25
N ASN A 276 -13.57 2.75 -24.52
CA ASN A 276 -13.23 3.71 -25.59
C ASN A 276 -12.04 4.63 -25.28
N TRP A 277 -11.77 4.90 -23.99
CA TRP A 277 -10.69 5.78 -23.53
C TRP A 277 -9.41 5.03 -23.18
N MET A 278 -9.53 3.75 -22.82
CA MET A 278 -8.44 2.84 -22.49
C MET A 278 -8.54 1.56 -23.36
N PRO A 279 -8.08 1.59 -24.62
CA PRO A 279 -8.23 0.47 -25.56
C PRO A 279 -7.58 -0.85 -25.14
N GLY A 280 -6.67 -0.83 -24.16
CA GLY A 280 -6.02 -2.01 -23.56
C GLY A 280 -6.72 -2.58 -22.32
N LEU A 281 -7.82 -1.96 -21.87
CA LEU A 281 -8.62 -2.46 -20.75
C LEU A 281 -9.42 -3.68 -21.21
N ARG A 282 -9.35 -4.77 -20.45
CA ARG A 282 -9.97 -6.06 -20.74
C ARG A 282 -10.77 -6.53 -19.55
N GLU A 283 -11.98 -7.00 -19.84
CA GLU A 283 -12.85 -7.64 -18.87
C GLU A 283 -12.49 -9.13 -18.76
N TYR A 284 -12.55 -9.70 -17.56
CA TYR A 284 -12.33 -11.12 -17.31
C TYR A 284 -13.21 -11.63 -16.17
N GLU A 285 -13.38 -12.95 -16.12
CA GLU A 285 -14.21 -13.60 -15.13
C GLU A 285 -13.42 -13.90 -13.84
N VAL A 286 -14.06 -13.66 -12.71
CA VAL A 286 -13.55 -13.99 -11.38
C VAL A 286 -14.59 -14.77 -10.59
N GLU A 287 -14.18 -15.92 -10.06
CA GLU A 287 -14.97 -16.66 -9.09
C GLU A 287 -14.88 -15.97 -7.73
N SER A 288 -16.02 -15.52 -7.20
CA SER A 288 -16.07 -14.77 -5.95
C SER A 288 -17.10 -15.35 -5.00
N LEU A 289 -16.79 -15.28 -3.70
CA LEU A 289 -17.76 -15.51 -2.64
C LEU A 289 -18.76 -14.35 -2.63
N ASP A 290 -20.06 -14.66 -2.56
CA ASP A 290 -21.09 -13.63 -2.61
C ASP A 290 -21.10 -12.72 -1.36
N ALA A 291 -21.74 -11.55 -1.49
CA ALA A 291 -22.00 -10.64 -0.38
C ALA A 291 -23.07 -11.21 0.57
N ASN A 292 -23.12 -10.66 1.79
CA ASN A 292 -24.03 -11.03 2.87
C ASN A 292 -23.91 -12.47 3.36
N LEU A 293 -22.78 -13.13 3.11
CA LEU A 293 -22.47 -14.41 3.72
C LEU A 293 -21.79 -14.16 5.07
N GLU A 294 -22.27 -14.83 6.09
CA GLU A 294 -21.60 -14.91 7.39
C GLU A 294 -20.88 -16.26 7.51
N ILE A 295 -19.58 -16.20 7.83
CA ILE A 295 -18.73 -17.36 8.06
C ILE A 295 -18.33 -17.33 9.53
N GLN A 296 -18.72 -18.36 10.26
CA GLN A 296 -18.50 -18.44 11.71
C GLN A 296 -17.26 -19.26 12.05
N LYS A 297 -16.90 -19.24 13.35
CA LYS A 297 -15.87 -20.10 13.95
C LYS A 297 -14.46 -19.86 13.42
N GLY A 298 -14.15 -18.64 12.96
CA GLY A 298 -12.76 -18.24 12.81
C GLY A 298 -12.05 -18.24 14.16
N ARG A 299 -10.77 -18.62 14.21
CA ARG A 299 -9.99 -18.65 15.46
C ARG A 299 -8.65 -17.97 15.32
N ILE A 300 -8.29 -17.22 16.36
CA ILE A 300 -6.96 -16.64 16.52
C ILE A 300 -6.44 -17.08 17.89
N TYR A 301 -5.32 -17.79 17.88
CA TYR A 301 -4.63 -18.19 19.10
C TYR A 301 -3.59 -17.14 19.45
N PHE A 302 -3.42 -16.90 20.74
CA PHE A 302 -2.43 -16.00 21.26
C PHE A 302 -1.67 -16.62 22.43
N THR A 303 -0.41 -16.26 22.57
CA THR A 303 0.48 -16.73 23.65
C THR A 303 1.34 -15.57 24.15
N ASP A 304 1.60 -15.54 25.45
CA ASP A 304 2.44 -14.51 26.09
C ASP A 304 2.08 -13.08 25.64
N LEU A 305 0.78 -12.79 25.61
CA LEU A 305 0.24 -11.53 25.10
C LEU A 305 -0.15 -10.60 26.26
N PRO A 306 0.44 -9.39 26.37
CA PRO A 306 -0.08 -8.33 27.24
C PRO A 306 -1.57 -8.08 27.02
N GLU A 307 -2.34 -7.89 28.08
CA GLU A 307 -3.78 -7.64 27.99
C GLU A 307 -4.12 -6.43 27.11
N SER A 308 -3.37 -5.33 27.18
CA SER A 308 -3.57 -4.15 26.31
C SER A 308 -3.36 -4.47 24.82
N LEU A 309 -2.43 -5.38 24.49
CA LEU A 309 -2.23 -5.80 23.10
C LEU A 309 -3.31 -6.79 22.62
N LEU A 310 -3.92 -7.55 23.53
CA LEU A 310 -5.13 -8.33 23.22
C LEU A 310 -6.32 -7.41 22.95
N LEU A 311 -6.51 -6.36 23.75
CA LEU A 311 -7.52 -5.33 23.51
C LEU A 311 -7.31 -4.61 22.18
N LEU A 312 -6.06 -4.27 21.84
CA LEU A 312 -5.71 -3.71 20.53
C LEU A 312 -6.07 -4.68 19.39
N LEU A 313 -5.82 -5.97 19.54
CA LEU A 313 -6.21 -6.98 18.55
C LEU A 313 -7.73 -7.03 18.37
N VAL A 314 -8.48 -7.02 19.46
CA VAL A 314 -9.96 -7.02 19.43
C VAL A 314 -10.46 -5.77 18.71
N PHE A 315 -9.95 -4.60 19.08
CA PHE A 315 -10.28 -3.35 18.39
C PHE A 315 -9.94 -3.39 16.90
N ALA A 316 -8.79 -3.96 16.52
CA ALA A 316 -8.39 -4.06 15.13
C ALA A 316 -9.25 -5.06 14.33
N LEU A 317 -9.84 -6.06 14.99
CA LEU A 317 -10.76 -7.01 14.35
C LEU A 317 -12.17 -6.41 14.23
N ASP A 318 -12.71 -5.93 15.35
CA ASP A 318 -14.10 -5.54 15.56
C ASP A 318 -14.26 -4.02 15.47
N LEU A 319 -14.24 -3.52 14.23
CA LEU A 319 -14.39 -2.09 13.95
C LEU A 319 -15.83 -1.61 14.14
N SER A 320 -16.02 -0.30 14.26
CA SER A 320 -17.36 0.29 14.38
C SER A 320 -18.28 -0.11 13.20
N PRO A 321 -19.62 -0.14 13.39
CA PRO A 321 -20.56 -0.65 12.38
C PRO A 321 -20.54 0.07 11.03
N ASP A 322 -20.09 1.32 11.00
CA ASP A 322 -19.88 2.14 9.80
C ASP A 322 -18.54 1.88 9.12
N MET A 323 -17.63 1.13 9.73
CA MET A 323 -16.35 0.74 9.16
C MET A 323 -16.36 -0.73 8.69
N GLY A 324 -15.39 -1.06 7.83
CA GLY A 324 -15.12 -2.41 7.40
C GLY A 324 -13.65 -2.64 7.10
N HIS A 325 -13.29 -3.91 6.87
CA HIS A 325 -11.96 -4.28 6.41
C HIS A 325 -11.96 -4.60 4.92
N LYS A 326 -10.79 -4.45 4.29
CA LYS A 326 -10.56 -4.85 2.90
C LYS A 326 -9.70 -6.12 2.83
N LEU A 327 -10.30 -7.22 2.41
CA LEU A 327 -9.68 -8.54 2.30
C LEU A 327 -9.54 -8.98 0.82
N GLY A 328 -8.51 -9.77 0.52
CA GLY A 328 -8.39 -10.42 -0.80
C GLY A 328 -7.92 -9.51 -1.94
N ALA A 329 -8.20 -9.93 -3.17
CA ALA A 329 -7.83 -9.24 -4.39
C ALA A 329 -8.98 -8.35 -4.90
N LEU A 330 -8.71 -7.59 -5.98
CA LEU A 330 -9.70 -6.76 -6.67
C LEU A 330 -10.31 -5.63 -5.82
N LYS A 331 -9.62 -5.23 -4.74
CA LYS A 331 -10.05 -4.15 -3.85
C LYS A 331 -10.36 -2.85 -4.58
N ALA A 332 -9.58 -2.54 -5.62
CA ALA A 332 -9.76 -1.38 -6.50
C ALA A 332 -11.08 -1.37 -7.31
N PHE A 333 -11.75 -2.52 -7.37
CA PHE A 333 -13.01 -2.73 -8.10
C PHE A 333 -14.18 -2.97 -7.13
N GLY A 334 -14.08 -2.56 -5.86
CA GLY A 334 -15.14 -2.71 -4.87
C GLY A 334 -15.17 -4.04 -4.11
N PHE A 335 -14.39 -5.04 -4.53
CA PHE A 335 -14.39 -6.35 -3.89
C PHE A 335 -13.78 -6.32 -2.48
N GLY A 336 -14.07 -7.34 -1.71
CA GLY A 336 -13.33 -7.63 -0.49
C GLY A 336 -13.72 -6.81 0.73
N SER A 337 -14.85 -6.08 0.71
CA SER A 337 -15.35 -5.41 1.91
C SER A 337 -15.92 -6.46 2.86
N ILE A 338 -15.43 -6.53 4.08
CA ILE A 338 -15.87 -7.49 5.10
C ILE A 338 -16.07 -6.79 6.45
N ARG A 339 -16.81 -7.44 7.34
CA ARG A 339 -16.88 -7.14 8.76
C ARG A 339 -16.42 -8.36 9.55
N ILE A 340 -15.69 -8.13 10.63
CA ILE A 340 -15.32 -9.16 11.58
C ILE A 340 -15.97 -8.78 12.91
N GLU A 341 -16.59 -9.75 13.57
CA GLU A 341 -17.19 -9.56 14.88
C GLU A 341 -16.57 -10.61 15.81
N THR A 342 -15.99 -10.14 16.92
CA THR A 342 -15.39 -11.02 17.93
C THR A 342 -16.48 -11.65 18.78
N GLN A 343 -16.29 -12.92 19.19
CA GLN A 343 -17.32 -13.71 19.85
C GLN A 343 -16.87 -14.15 21.25
N ASP A 344 -16.16 -15.29 21.34
CA ASP A 344 -15.73 -15.86 22.61
C ASP A 344 -14.24 -15.62 22.86
N PHE A 345 -13.89 -15.44 24.12
CA PHE A 345 -12.51 -15.28 24.59
C PHE A 345 -12.19 -16.34 25.63
N LEU A 346 -11.39 -17.33 25.27
CA LEU A 346 -10.98 -18.39 26.18
C LEU A 346 -9.51 -18.24 26.49
N TYR A 347 -9.19 -17.78 27.70
CA TYR A 347 -7.81 -17.51 28.10
C TYR A 347 -7.51 -17.86 29.55
N ARG A 348 -6.21 -17.86 29.85
CA ARG A 348 -5.62 -17.97 31.19
C ARG A 348 -4.40 -17.05 31.27
N GLU A 349 -3.91 -16.83 32.48
CA GLU A 349 -2.62 -16.16 32.67
C GLU A 349 -1.47 -17.13 32.36
N THR A 350 -0.44 -16.62 31.68
CA THR A 350 0.76 -17.40 31.31
C THR A 350 1.52 -17.90 32.54
N THR A 351 1.35 -17.26 33.70
CA THR A 351 1.88 -17.71 35.01
C THR A 351 1.21 -18.99 35.52
N GLN A 352 0.08 -19.40 34.94
CA GLN A 352 -0.69 -20.59 35.31
C GLN A 352 -0.90 -21.53 34.09
N PRO A 353 0.17 -22.09 33.50
CA PRO A 353 0.12 -22.80 32.22
C PRO A 353 -0.60 -24.16 32.25
N PHE A 354 -1.08 -24.60 33.40
CA PHE A 354 -1.90 -25.81 33.54
C PHE A 354 -3.35 -25.51 33.94
N ALA A 355 -3.69 -24.24 34.21
CA ALA A 355 -5.07 -23.86 34.46
C ALA A 355 -5.92 -24.07 33.19
N PRO A 356 -7.19 -24.48 33.32
CA PRO A 356 -8.09 -24.55 32.17
C PRO A 356 -8.33 -23.14 31.60
N LEU A 357 -8.46 -23.06 30.27
CA LEU A 357 -8.94 -21.83 29.63
C LEU A 357 -10.36 -21.55 30.10
N LYS A 358 -10.66 -20.30 30.42
CA LYS A 358 -12.00 -19.88 30.87
C LYS A 358 -12.52 -18.81 29.92
N SER A 359 -13.82 -18.89 29.62
CA SER A 359 -14.51 -17.79 28.94
C SER A 359 -14.59 -16.60 29.89
N ARG A 360 -14.06 -15.44 29.48
CA ARG A 360 -14.02 -14.22 30.29
C ARG A 360 -14.13 -12.99 29.40
N SER A 361 -14.76 -11.94 29.92
CA SER A 361 -14.71 -10.62 29.29
C SER A 361 -13.36 -9.95 29.50
N LEU A 362 -12.95 -9.12 28.55
CA LEU A 362 -11.79 -8.24 28.73
C LEU A 362 -12.23 -6.99 29.49
N GLU A 363 -11.49 -6.61 30.53
CA GLU A 363 -11.87 -5.54 31.47
C GLU A 363 -11.00 -4.28 31.35
N GLY A 364 -9.95 -4.32 30.53
CA GLY A 364 -9.00 -3.21 30.38
C GLY A 364 -9.38 -2.19 29.31
N THR A 365 -8.57 -1.13 29.21
CA THR A 365 -8.62 -0.13 28.15
C THR A 365 -7.33 -0.18 27.34
N ILE A 366 -7.39 0.26 26.08
CA ILE A 366 -6.20 0.43 25.26
C ILE A 366 -5.50 1.71 25.73
N PRO A 367 -4.22 1.67 26.14
CA PRO A 367 -3.49 2.88 26.49
C PRO A 367 -3.41 3.84 25.31
N GLY A 368 -3.70 5.12 25.56
CA GLY A 368 -3.71 6.15 24.50
C GLY A 368 -2.36 6.29 23.79
N GLU A 369 -1.25 6.04 24.48
CA GLU A 369 0.11 6.09 23.92
C GLU A 369 0.37 5.00 22.87
N LEU A 370 -0.42 3.92 22.86
CA LEU A 370 -0.33 2.88 21.85
C LEU A 370 -1.01 3.30 20.53
N PHE A 371 -1.76 4.40 20.53
CA PHE A 371 -2.69 4.76 19.47
C PHE A 371 -2.32 6.10 18.82
N ASP A 372 -2.19 6.11 17.49
CA ASP A 372 -2.00 7.31 16.69
C ASP A 372 -3.39 7.87 16.31
N PRO A 373 -3.86 8.96 16.95
CA PRO A 373 -5.17 9.53 16.68
C PRO A 373 -5.26 10.09 15.25
N THR A 374 -4.16 10.62 14.72
CA THR A 374 -4.09 11.12 13.35
C THR A 374 -4.27 9.95 12.39
N ALA A 375 -3.53 8.86 12.58
CA ALA A 375 -3.69 7.66 11.74
C ALA A 375 -5.12 7.12 11.80
N PHE A 376 -5.74 7.11 12.98
CA PHE A 376 -7.11 6.64 13.14
C PHE A 376 -8.14 7.54 12.45
N ASN A 377 -7.96 8.86 12.46
CA ASN A 377 -8.82 9.77 11.72
C ASN A 377 -8.81 9.46 10.21
N PHE A 378 -7.64 9.16 9.64
CA PHE A 378 -7.54 8.69 8.25
C PHE A 378 -8.20 7.33 8.06
N LEU A 379 -7.92 6.35 8.93
CA LEU A 379 -8.51 5.02 8.85
C LEU A 379 -10.05 5.08 8.90
N LYS A 380 -10.63 5.90 9.78
CA LYS A 380 -12.08 6.09 9.88
C LYS A 380 -12.69 6.57 8.57
N LYS A 381 -12.02 7.47 7.86
CA LYS A 381 -12.48 7.99 6.57
C LYS A 381 -12.30 6.98 5.43
N ILE A 382 -11.15 6.33 5.36
CA ILE A 382 -10.82 5.39 4.28
C ILE A 382 -11.61 4.09 4.40
N LEU A 383 -11.74 3.59 5.62
CA LEU A 383 -12.42 2.32 5.94
C LEU A 383 -13.92 2.48 6.22
N HIS A 384 -14.48 3.68 6.06
CA HIS A 384 -15.94 3.88 6.08
C HIS A 384 -16.60 3.05 4.99
N PHE A 385 -17.54 2.20 5.38
CA PHE A 385 -18.40 1.45 4.48
C PHE A 385 -19.66 2.26 4.17
N PRO A 386 -19.87 2.71 2.92
CA PRO A 386 -20.94 3.63 2.59
C PRO A 386 -22.33 3.01 2.81
N ALA A 387 -23.19 3.76 3.50
CA ALA A 387 -24.61 3.47 3.54
C ALA A 387 -25.21 3.58 2.12
N LYS A 388 -26.36 2.95 1.90
CA LYS A 388 -27.02 2.95 0.58
C LYS A 388 -27.26 4.35 0.00
N LYS A 389 -27.54 5.36 0.86
CA LYS A 389 -27.71 6.76 0.44
C LYS A 389 -26.41 7.45 0.03
N GLU A 390 -25.26 6.92 0.42
CA GLU A 390 -23.92 7.45 0.17
C GLU A 390 -23.25 6.76 -1.03
N GLU A 391 -23.88 5.73 -1.58
CA GLU A 391 -23.32 4.86 -2.62
C GLU A 391 -22.79 5.63 -3.85
N SER A 392 -23.52 6.65 -4.32
CA SER A 392 -23.09 7.47 -5.45
C SER A 392 -21.87 8.35 -5.14
N ASP A 393 -21.67 8.69 -3.87
CA ASP A 393 -20.56 9.52 -3.41
C ASP A 393 -19.30 8.69 -3.19
N TYR A 394 -19.45 7.38 -2.95
CA TYR A 394 -18.34 6.45 -2.74
C TYR A 394 -18.05 5.64 -4.01
N VAL A 395 -17.74 6.36 -5.09
CA VAL A 395 -17.24 5.77 -6.34
C VAL A 395 -15.81 6.25 -6.57
N PHE A 396 -14.88 5.31 -6.45
CA PHE A 396 -13.45 5.52 -6.63
C PHE A 396 -12.93 4.57 -7.71
N ILE A 397 -12.28 5.13 -8.73
CA ILE A 397 -11.80 4.40 -9.90
C ILE A 397 -10.56 5.12 -10.45
N TYR A 398 -9.58 4.37 -10.94
CA TYR A 398 -8.32 4.94 -11.43
C TYR A 398 -8.53 5.99 -12.52
N PRO A 399 -7.92 7.18 -12.51
CA PRO A 399 -8.20 8.18 -13.55
C PRO A 399 -8.02 7.63 -14.98
N PRO A 400 -8.90 7.99 -15.93
CA PRO A 400 -8.83 7.50 -17.31
C PRO A 400 -7.56 8.01 -17.99
N TYR A 401 -6.95 7.16 -18.85
CA TYR A 401 -5.73 7.51 -19.58
C TYR A 401 -5.83 7.11 -21.06
N ASN A 402 -5.75 8.10 -21.97
CA ASN A 402 -5.80 7.87 -23.41
C ASN A 402 -4.44 8.18 -24.07
N GLN A 403 -3.73 7.15 -24.53
CA GLN A 403 -2.44 7.29 -25.22
C GLN A 403 -2.56 7.76 -26.68
N GLN A 404 -3.73 7.61 -27.32
CA GLN A 404 -3.87 7.64 -28.77
C GLN A 404 -4.51 8.92 -29.34
N ARG A 405 -5.04 9.83 -28.50
CA ARG A 405 -5.66 11.08 -29.00
C ARG A 405 -4.69 12.27 -28.93
N ASN A 406 -4.70 13.08 -30.00
CA ASN A 406 -4.35 14.50 -29.99
C ASN A 406 -5.35 15.27 -29.10
N ALA A 407 -5.37 14.95 -27.82
CA ALA A 407 -6.12 15.69 -26.84
C ALA A 407 -5.35 17.00 -26.52
N ASN A 408 -6.05 18.06 -26.14
CA ASN A 408 -5.45 19.29 -25.65
C ASN A 408 -4.47 19.00 -24.49
N ASN A 409 -3.44 19.83 -24.26
CA ASN A 409 -2.35 19.53 -23.32
C ASN A 409 -2.80 19.22 -21.87
N GLU A 410 -4.03 19.56 -21.50
CA GLU A 410 -4.65 19.23 -20.20
C GLU A 410 -5.25 17.81 -20.16
N THR A 411 -5.67 17.26 -21.29
CA THR A 411 -6.25 15.91 -21.44
C THR A 411 -5.27 14.88 -21.99
N ARG A 412 -4.10 15.30 -22.53
CA ARG A 412 -2.95 14.41 -22.86
C ARG A 412 -2.28 13.79 -21.63
N GLY A 413 -2.69 14.19 -20.43
CA GLY A 413 -2.59 13.36 -19.23
C GLY A 413 -1.18 12.84 -18.92
N PHE A 414 -0.21 13.74 -18.80
CA PHE A 414 0.83 13.77 -17.74
C PHE A 414 1.57 12.48 -17.32
N ALA A 415 1.58 11.46 -18.17
CA ALA A 415 2.48 10.30 -18.14
C ALA A 415 3.33 10.20 -19.42
N VAL A 416 3.25 11.23 -20.27
CA VAL A 416 4.15 11.35 -21.41
C VAL A 416 5.48 11.81 -20.84
N VAL A 417 6.40 10.87 -20.74
CA VAL A 417 7.80 11.19 -20.91
C VAL A 417 7.92 11.76 -22.33
N GLU A 418 7.68 13.06 -22.50
CA GLU A 418 7.93 13.69 -23.79
C GLU A 418 9.43 13.59 -24.05
N ARG A 419 9.80 13.10 -25.24
CA ARG A 419 11.15 13.31 -25.73
C ARG A 419 11.37 14.81 -25.71
N VAL A 420 12.36 15.25 -24.94
CA VAL A 420 12.70 16.66 -24.90
C VAL A 420 13.35 17.00 -26.25
N GLU A 421 12.57 17.55 -27.17
CA GLU A 421 13.04 18.11 -28.45
C GLU A 421 13.33 19.61 -28.28
N ASP A 422 14.22 19.98 -27.35
CA ASP A 422 14.78 21.33 -27.32
C ASP A 422 16.23 21.28 -27.82
N SER A 423 16.47 21.90 -28.97
CA SER A 423 17.78 22.02 -29.63
C SER A 423 18.74 22.97 -28.91
N ARG A 424 18.26 23.77 -27.94
CA ARG A 424 19.06 24.69 -27.12
C ARG A 424 19.60 24.06 -25.85
N ILE A 425 19.16 22.86 -25.50
CA ILE A 425 19.74 22.10 -24.38
C ILE A 425 21.07 21.49 -24.88
N PRO A 426 22.22 21.87 -24.32
CA PRO A 426 23.53 21.41 -24.80
C PRO A 426 23.61 19.89 -24.82
N HIS A 427 24.37 19.34 -25.77
CA HIS A 427 24.72 17.92 -25.81
C HIS A 427 25.67 17.57 -24.65
N GLY A 428 25.16 17.51 -23.41
CA GLY A 428 25.92 17.18 -22.22
C GLY A 428 25.08 16.37 -21.24
N ASN A 429 25.70 15.40 -20.57
CA ASN A 429 25.10 14.80 -19.38
C ASN A 429 25.22 15.83 -18.24
N VAL A 430 24.12 16.11 -17.54
CA VAL A 430 24.12 17.02 -16.39
C VAL A 430 25.07 16.45 -15.32
N ASP A 431 26.17 17.16 -15.06
CA ASP A 431 27.14 16.80 -14.04
C ASP A 431 26.57 17.06 -12.63
N ARG A 432 26.73 16.09 -11.73
CA ARG A 432 26.10 16.09 -10.41
C ARG A 432 26.79 17.01 -9.40
N SER A 433 27.97 17.54 -9.70
CA SER A 433 28.60 18.58 -8.87
C SER A 433 27.81 19.89 -8.84
N ASN A 434 26.92 20.12 -9.81
CA ASN A 434 26.06 21.31 -9.89
C ASN A 434 24.66 21.11 -9.27
N CYS A 435 24.34 19.94 -8.71
CA CYS A 435 23.05 19.67 -8.07
C CYS A 435 23.08 19.89 -6.54
N ALA A 436 24.06 20.66 -6.04
CA ALA A 436 24.10 21.08 -4.65
C ALA A 436 23.24 22.33 -4.45
N GLN A 437 22.29 22.23 -3.51
CA GLN A 437 21.54 23.30 -2.83
C GLN A 437 21.26 24.57 -3.65
N VAL A 438 20.06 24.67 -4.22
CA VAL A 438 19.49 25.99 -4.54
C VAL A 438 18.27 26.21 -3.66
N SER A 439 18.53 26.57 -2.40
CA SER A 439 17.59 27.36 -1.60
C SER A 439 17.73 28.81 -2.04
N GLY A 440 17.00 29.22 -3.07
CA GLY A 440 17.02 30.60 -3.54
C GLY A 440 16.45 30.75 -4.94
N SER A 441 15.43 31.59 -5.08
CA SER A 441 15.04 32.17 -6.38
C SER A 441 16.28 32.74 -7.07
N TYR A 442 16.43 32.47 -8.38
CA TYR A 442 17.55 32.79 -9.28
C TYR A 442 18.63 31.70 -9.39
N GLY A 443 18.48 30.85 -10.41
CA GLY A 443 19.52 29.89 -10.83
C GLY A 443 20.64 30.57 -11.64
N PRO A 444 21.83 29.91 -11.75
CA PRO A 444 22.98 30.46 -12.48
C PRO A 444 22.72 30.56 -13.99
N ALA A 445 23.28 31.59 -14.61
CA ALA A 445 23.12 31.90 -16.04
C ALA A 445 23.57 30.73 -16.93
N GLY A 446 22.66 30.22 -17.75
CA GLY A 446 22.90 29.11 -18.69
C GLY A 446 22.18 27.81 -18.34
N HIS A 447 21.57 27.68 -17.16
CA HIS A 447 20.51 26.70 -16.96
C HIS A 447 19.24 27.17 -17.69
N PRO A 448 18.51 26.30 -18.39
CA PRO A 448 17.15 26.66 -18.79
C PRO A 448 16.42 27.04 -17.51
N GLU A 449 15.94 28.28 -17.43
CA GLU A 449 14.95 28.62 -16.41
C GLU A 449 13.90 27.52 -16.46
N PRO A 450 13.46 26.97 -15.32
CA PRO A 450 12.20 26.26 -15.23
C PRO A 450 11.16 27.09 -15.97
N GLY A 451 10.91 26.79 -17.25
CA GLY A 451 9.87 27.45 -18.00
C GLY A 451 8.64 27.30 -17.12
N LYS A 452 8.00 28.42 -16.75
CA LYS A 452 6.88 28.49 -15.79
C LYS A 452 5.86 27.42 -16.13
N SER A 453 6.09 26.20 -15.65
CA SER A 453 5.27 25.07 -15.94
C SER A 453 4.24 25.10 -14.85
N LYS A 454 3.16 25.82 -15.12
CA LYS A 454 1.91 25.71 -14.39
C LYS A 454 1.32 24.27 -14.48
N LYS A 455 2.06 23.28 -14.99
CA LYS A 455 1.55 22.01 -15.52
C LYS A 455 2.31 20.76 -15.06
N ILE A 456 3.12 20.82 -14.01
CA ILE A 456 3.64 19.60 -13.36
C ILE A 456 3.17 19.57 -11.90
N THR A 457 1.85 19.65 -11.71
CA THR A 457 1.24 19.10 -10.50
C THR A 457 1.06 17.64 -10.77
N LEU A 458 1.72 16.79 -9.98
CA LEU A 458 1.72 15.37 -10.27
C LEU A 458 0.32 14.80 -10.30
N PHE A 459 0.15 13.92 -11.28
CA PHE A 459 -1.05 13.25 -11.76
C PHE A 459 -2.02 12.78 -10.65
N PHE A 460 -1.57 12.59 -9.42
CA PHE A 460 -2.38 12.07 -8.32
C PHE A 460 -2.99 13.16 -7.45
N ASP A 461 -2.22 14.16 -7.02
CA ASP A 461 -2.70 15.13 -6.02
C ASP A 461 -3.74 16.09 -6.60
N SER A 462 -3.55 16.55 -7.84
CA SER A 462 -4.51 17.47 -8.47
C SER A 462 -5.86 16.80 -8.76
N TYR A 463 -5.84 15.57 -9.28
CA TYR A 463 -7.05 14.80 -9.57
C TYR A 463 -7.78 14.34 -8.30
N GLN A 464 -7.02 13.94 -7.28
CA GLN A 464 -7.59 13.52 -5.99
C GLN A 464 -8.28 14.69 -5.28
N LYS A 465 -7.63 15.86 -5.19
CA LYS A 465 -8.19 17.03 -4.49
C LYS A 465 -9.37 17.70 -5.20
N SER A 466 -9.49 17.51 -6.52
CA SER A 466 -10.58 18.06 -7.34
C SER A 466 -11.75 17.09 -7.57
N ALA A 467 -11.61 15.83 -7.16
CA ALA A 467 -12.69 14.86 -7.26
C ALA A 467 -13.83 15.22 -6.30
N VAL A 468 -15.05 15.36 -6.83
CA VAL A 468 -16.26 15.71 -6.06
C VAL A 468 -16.49 14.70 -4.93
N ASN A 469 -16.23 13.43 -5.20
CA ASN A 469 -16.34 12.35 -4.23
C ASN A 469 -15.27 12.46 -3.12
N PHE A 470 -14.07 12.97 -3.41
CA PHE A 470 -13.00 13.12 -2.41
C PHE A 470 -13.39 14.08 -1.30
N GLN A 471 -13.82 15.28 -1.66
CA GLN A 471 -14.10 16.32 -0.68
C GLN A 471 -15.28 15.92 0.22
N LYS A 472 -16.29 15.24 -0.35
CA LYS A 472 -17.41 14.68 0.41
C LYS A 472 -16.96 13.60 1.41
N VAL A 473 -16.09 12.68 0.99
CA VAL A 473 -15.63 11.56 1.81
C VAL A 473 -14.62 12.03 2.87
N MET A 474 -13.60 12.78 2.45
CA MET A 474 -12.48 13.18 3.29
C MET A 474 -12.73 14.49 4.06
N GLY A 475 -13.83 15.19 3.81
CA GLY A 475 -14.22 16.39 4.58
C GLY A 475 -13.46 17.67 4.22
N GLY A 476 -12.67 17.68 3.14
CA GLY A 476 -11.95 18.88 2.69
C GLY A 476 -11.01 18.64 1.51
N PRO A 477 -10.51 19.72 0.88
CA PRO A 477 -9.66 19.63 -0.30
C PRO A 477 -8.21 19.22 -0.01
N ASP A 478 -7.73 19.35 1.23
CA ASP A 478 -6.34 19.07 1.60
C ASP A 478 -6.17 18.22 2.86
N TYR A 479 -7.29 17.77 3.46
CA TYR A 479 -7.36 16.91 4.65
C TYR A 479 -6.47 17.36 5.82
N THR A 480 -6.12 18.66 5.87
CA THR A 480 -5.28 19.25 6.93
C THR A 480 -5.95 19.14 8.30
N HIS A 481 -7.28 19.23 8.35
CA HIS A 481 -8.08 19.00 9.56
C HIS A 481 -8.02 17.58 10.12
N LEU A 482 -7.52 16.60 9.35
CA LEU A 482 -7.26 15.24 9.85
C LEU A 482 -5.86 15.10 10.46
N MET A 483 -4.98 16.08 10.22
CA MET A 483 -3.60 16.11 10.72
C MET A 483 -3.44 16.87 12.05
N THR A 484 -4.49 17.56 12.49
CA THR A 484 -4.60 18.28 13.77
C THR A 484 -5.44 17.48 14.73
#